data_AF-A0A1Y5GIX6-F1
#
_entry.id   AF-A0A1Y5GIX6-F1
#
_cell.length_a   1.000
_cell.length_b   1.000
_cell.length_c   1.000
_cell.angle_alpha   90.00
_cell.angle_beta   90.00
_cell.angle_gamma   90.00
#
_symmetry.space_group_name_H-M   'P 1'
#
loop_
_entity.id
_entity.type
_entity.pdbx_description
1 polymer ?
#
loop_
_entity_poly.entity_id
_entity_poly.type
_entity_poly.pdbx_seq_one_letter_code
_entity_poly.pdbx_strand_id
1 'polypeptide(L)'
;MGAWGEKPYENDSAYDWLNELGSSKDSQFLLSTLRKGIGAEILDSTECEEIMAAAAIVNAASFEKLKGIPKEAKDWIKKIAFVPNKDSIDLTITSLSGVPPVAA
;
A
#
# COMPACT_ATOMS: atom_id res chain seq x y z
N MET A 1 -9.49 -2.33 -20.21
CA MET A 1 -10.44 -1.85 -19.19
C MET A 1 -10.50 -2.88 -18.07
N GLY A 2 -9.49 -2.89 -17.18
CA GLY A 2 -9.61 -3.57 -15.89
C GLY A 2 -10.36 -2.61 -14.98
N ALA A 3 -11.45 -3.06 -14.38
CA ALA A 3 -12.24 -2.23 -13.49
C ALA A 3 -11.39 -1.97 -12.24
N TRP A 4 -10.81 -0.77 -12.13
CA TRP A 4 -10.25 -0.30 -10.87
C TRP A 4 -11.41 -0.23 -9.90
N GLY A 5 -11.47 -1.19 -8.97
CA GLY A 5 -12.50 -1.17 -7.94
C GLY A 5 -12.40 0.09 -7.10
N GLU A 6 -13.51 0.52 -6.48
CA GLU A 6 -13.55 1.73 -5.65
C GLU A 6 -12.63 1.63 -4.41
N LYS A 7 -12.13 0.42 -4.12
CA LYS A 7 -11.21 0.15 -3.01
C LYS A 7 -9.82 -0.25 -3.52
N PRO A 8 -8.73 0.13 -2.82
CA PRO A 8 -7.34 -0.16 -3.22
C PRO A 8 -6.96 -1.64 -3.35
N TYR A 9 -7.86 -2.55 -2.96
CA TYR A 9 -7.63 -3.99 -2.84
C TYR A 9 -8.59 -4.83 -3.69
N GLU A 10 -9.42 -4.18 -4.51
CA GLU A 10 -10.37 -4.87 -5.41
C GLU A 10 -9.73 -5.30 -6.74
N ASN A 11 -8.48 -4.88 -6.98
CA ASN A 11 -7.70 -5.39 -8.11
C ASN A 11 -6.95 -6.67 -7.70
N ASP A 12 -6.92 -7.66 -8.60
CA ASP A 12 -6.30 -8.96 -8.36
C ASP A 12 -4.83 -8.84 -7.93
N SER A 13 -4.06 -7.94 -8.57
CA SER A 13 -2.66 -7.69 -8.24
C SER A 13 -2.46 -7.10 -6.84
N ALA A 14 -3.36 -6.21 -6.40
CA ALA A 14 -3.32 -5.67 -5.05
C ALA A 14 -3.67 -6.72 -3.98
N TYR A 15 -4.57 -7.66 -4.31
CA TYR A 15 -4.94 -8.76 -3.41
C TYR A 15 -3.83 -9.82 -3.30
N ASP A 16 -3.17 -10.14 -4.41
CA ASP A 16 -2.00 -11.03 -4.41
C ASP A 16 -0.87 -10.43 -3.57
N TRP A 17 -0.55 -9.15 -3.76
CA TRP A 17 0.42 -8.42 -2.93
C TRP A 17 0.05 -8.42 -1.44
N LEU A 18 -1.24 -8.25 -1.12
CA LEU A 18 -1.73 -8.29 0.25
C LEU A 18 -1.51 -9.66 0.92
N ASN A 19 -1.70 -10.75 0.19
CA ASN A 19 -1.43 -12.11 0.68
C ASN A 19 0.07 -12.31 0.98
N GLU A 20 0.94 -11.79 0.12
CA GLU A 20 2.38 -11.79 0.34
C GLU A 20 2.76 -10.96 1.57
N LEU A 21 2.16 -9.78 1.73
CA LEU A 21 2.36 -8.94 2.91
C LEU A 21 1.94 -9.67 4.19
N GLY A 22 0.79 -10.35 4.21
CA GLY A 22 0.34 -11.13 5.36
C GLY A 22 1.31 -12.24 5.78
N SER A 23 2.04 -12.78 4.80
CA SER A 23 3.08 -13.79 5.00
C SER A 23 4.43 -13.20 5.45
N SER A 24 4.66 -11.90 5.18
CA SER A 24 5.84 -11.17 5.62
C SER A 24 5.93 -11.06 7.14
N LYS A 25 7.16 -11.01 7.67
CA LYS A 25 7.45 -10.87 9.11
C LYS A 25 7.84 -9.44 9.50
N ASP A 26 8.04 -8.57 8.52
CA ASP A 26 8.67 -7.27 8.69
C ASP A 26 8.12 -6.23 7.70
N SER A 27 8.25 -4.96 8.07
CA SER A 27 7.77 -3.82 7.28
C SER A 27 8.65 -3.52 6.06
N GLN A 28 9.77 -4.21 5.87
CA GLN A 28 10.63 -3.97 4.70
C GLN A 28 9.92 -4.28 3.40
N PHE A 29 9.05 -5.30 3.35
CA PHE A 29 8.26 -5.63 2.16
C PHE A 29 7.33 -4.47 1.77
N LEU A 30 6.69 -3.85 2.76
CA LEU A 30 5.85 -2.68 2.52
C LEU A 30 6.68 -1.49 2.02
N LEU A 31 7.81 -1.23 2.66
CA LEU A 31 8.68 -0.10 2.31
C LEU A 31 9.36 -0.29 0.94
N SER A 32 9.71 -1.52 0.57
CA SER A 32 10.29 -1.82 -0.75
C SER A 32 9.27 -1.60 -1.85
N THR A 33 8.00 -1.98 -1.65
CA THR A 33 6.91 -1.68 -2.59
C THR A 33 6.74 -0.17 -2.78
N LEU A 34 6.67 0.60 -1.70
CA LEU A 34 6.56 2.07 -1.81
C LEU A 34 7.79 2.69 -2.50
N ARG A 35 9.00 2.14 -2.29
CA ARG A 35 10.20 2.60 -2.98
C ARG A 35 10.16 2.37 -4.49
N LYS A 36 9.40 1.39 -5.00
CA LYS A 36 9.22 1.20 -6.45
C LYS A 36 8.62 2.44 -7.11
N GLY A 37 7.70 3.13 -6.42
CA GLY A 37 7.09 4.37 -6.93
C GLY A 37 7.99 5.60 -6.89
N ILE A 38 9.13 5.54 -6.16
CA ILE A 38 10.01 6.69 -5.98
C ILE A 38 10.99 6.74 -7.15
N GLY A 39 10.83 7.75 -8.01
CA GLY A 39 11.71 7.97 -9.16
C GLY A 39 11.41 7.06 -10.35
N ALA A 40 10.30 6.32 -10.33
CA ALA A 40 9.78 5.66 -11.52
C ALA A 40 9.16 6.71 -12.46
N GLU A 41 9.68 6.80 -13.69
CA GLU A 41 9.10 7.65 -14.74
C GLU A 41 7.85 7.02 -15.37
N ILE A 42 7.76 5.69 -15.34
CA ILE A 42 6.64 4.90 -15.85
C ILE A 42 6.41 3.77 -14.86
N LEU A 43 5.20 3.70 -14.32
CA LEU A 43 4.73 2.58 -13.49
C LEU A 43 3.69 1.80 -14.28
N ASP A 44 3.76 0.48 -14.20
CA ASP A 44 2.69 -0.37 -14.74
C ASP A 44 1.42 -0.28 -13.87
N SER A 45 0.27 -0.70 -14.41
CA SER A 45 -1.00 -0.75 -13.65
C SER A 45 -0.82 -1.58 -12.38
N THR A 46 -0.18 -2.75 -12.50
CA THR A 46 0.15 -3.65 -11.39
C THR A 46 0.92 -2.93 -10.28
N GLU A 47 1.97 -2.18 -10.64
CA GLU A 47 2.83 -1.50 -9.67
C GLU A 47 2.09 -0.34 -9.00
N CYS A 48 1.29 0.42 -9.75
CA CYS A 48 0.44 1.47 -9.20
C CYS A 48 -0.54 0.90 -8.16
N GLU A 49 -1.14 -0.24 -8.45
CA GLU A 49 -2.08 -0.93 -7.56
C GLU A 49 -1.41 -1.41 -6.28
N GLU A 50 -0.23 -2.04 -6.37
CA GLU A 50 0.57 -2.44 -5.21
C GLU A 50 0.98 -1.24 -4.33
N ILE A 51 1.44 -0.15 -4.96
CA ILE A 51 1.86 1.07 -4.26
C ILE A 51 0.67 1.71 -3.53
N MET A 52 -0.49 1.77 -4.18
CA MET A 52 -1.72 2.31 -3.58
C MET A 52 -2.19 1.45 -2.39
N ALA A 53 -2.14 0.13 -2.51
CA ALA A 53 -2.45 -0.79 -1.43
C ALA A 53 -1.50 -0.60 -0.23
N ALA A 54 -0.19 -0.46 -0.49
CA ALA A 54 0.81 -0.20 0.53
C ALA A 54 0.60 1.15 1.23
N ALA A 55 0.33 2.21 0.48
CA ALA A 55 0.06 3.54 1.01
C ALA A 55 -1.20 3.56 1.91
N ALA A 56 -2.25 2.86 1.49
CA ALA A 56 -3.48 2.73 2.28
C ALA A 56 -3.24 2.01 3.63
N ILE A 57 -2.33 1.02 3.67
CA ILE A 57 -1.93 0.33 4.91
C ILE A 57 -1.16 1.27 5.84
N VAL A 58 -0.21 2.06 5.32
CA VAL A 58 0.50 3.07 6.13
C VAL A 58 -0.47 4.10 6.72
N ASN A 59 -1.41 4.59 5.90
CA ASN A 59 -2.41 5.54 6.34
C ASN A 59 -3.34 4.95 7.42
N ALA A 60 -3.81 3.72 7.22
CA ALA A 60 -4.67 3.02 8.19
C ALA A 60 -3.96 2.70 9.51
N ALA A 61 -2.65 2.40 9.44
CA ALA A 61 -1.82 2.22 10.63
C ALA A 61 -1.54 3.54 11.36
N SER A 62 -1.48 4.68 10.65
CA SER A 62 -1.19 6.00 11.23
C SER A 62 -2.39 6.61 11.95
N PHE A 63 -3.61 6.44 11.41
CA PHE A 63 -4.82 7.05 11.97
C PHE A 63 -5.52 6.22 13.06
N GLU A 64 -4.94 5.10 13.51
CA GLU A 64 -5.55 4.07 14.39
C GLU A 64 -6.93 3.52 13.92
N LYS A 65 -7.49 4.07 12.85
CA LYS A 65 -8.72 3.65 12.22
C LYS A 65 -8.35 2.60 11.18
N LEU A 66 -8.17 1.37 11.65
CA LEU A 66 -8.17 0.14 10.82
C LEU A 66 -9.58 -0.13 10.23
N LYS A 67 -10.23 0.92 9.71
CA LYS A 67 -11.53 0.92 9.05
C LYS A 67 -11.27 1.08 7.55
N GLY A 68 -11.81 0.16 6.74
CA GLY A 68 -11.66 0.20 5.29
C GLY A 68 -10.45 -0.55 4.73
N ILE A 69 -9.65 -1.22 5.57
CA ILE A 69 -8.59 -2.14 5.12
C ILE A 69 -9.02 -3.61 5.27
N PRO A 70 -8.52 -4.51 4.41
CA PRO A 70 -8.73 -5.95 4.51
C PRO A 70 -8.28 -6.53 5.84
N LYS A 71 -8.85 -7.68 6.20
CA LYS A 71 -8.57 -8.35 7.47
C LYS A 71 -7.10 -8.80 7.53
N GLU A 72 -6.54 -9.19 6.40
CA GLU A 72 -5.17 -9.65 6.21
C GLU A 72 -4.17 -8.55 6.57
N ALA A 73 -4.36 -7.33 6.03
CA ALA A 73 -3.54 -6.16 6.38
C ALA A 73 -3.67 -5.82 7.87
N LYS A 74 -4.90 -5.89 8.40
CA LYS A 74 -5.17 -5.59 9.81
C LYS A 74 -4.47 -6.58 10.75
N ASP A 75 -4.53 -7.86 10.42
CA ASP A 75 -3.91 -8.92 11.20
C ASP A 75 -2.38 -8.83 11.10
N TRP A 76 -1.85 -8.46 9.92
CA TRP A 76 -0.42 -8.18 9.74
C TRP A 76 0.07 -7.00 10.60
N ILE A 77 -0.59 -5.83 10.53
CA ILE A 77 -0.24 -4.64 11.33
C ILE A 77 -0.18 -5.01 12.82
N LYS A 78 -1.18 -5.76 13.31
CA LYS A 78 -1.23 -6.21 14.70
C LYS A 78 -0.12 -7.21 15.04
N LYS A 79 0.16 -8.15 14.15
CA LYS A 79 1.17 -9.19 14.32
C LYS A 79 2.57 -8.61 14.45
N ILE A 80 2.91 -7.62 13.64
CA ILE A 80 4.24 -7.00 13.65
C ILE A 80 4.30 -5.69 14.45
N ALA A 81 3.17 -5.28 15.04
CA ALA A 81 3.00 -4.01 15.74
C ALA A 81 3.55 -2.81 14.94
N PHE A 82 3.20 -2.76 13.64
CA PHE A 82 3.70 -1.72 12.75
C PHE A 82 3.19 -0.35 13.16
N VAL A 83 4.12 0.55 13.47
CA VAL A 83 3.83 1.95 13.76
C VAL A 83 4.50 2.80 12.68
N PRO A 84 3.72 3.50 11.84
CA PRO A 84 4.27 4.44 10.88
C PRO A 84 5.06 5.54 11.60
N ASN A 85 6.32 5.71 11.22
CA ASN A 85 7.12 6.86 11.62
C ASN A 85 7.01 7.97 10.55
N LYS A 86 7.51 9.16 10.87
CA LYS A 86 7.46 10.31 9.96
C LYS A 86 8.12 10.00 8.60
N ASP A 87 9.23 9.26 8.62
CA ASP A 87 9.94 8.84 7.41
C ASP A 87 9.08 7.93 6.51
N SER A 88 8.33 6.99 7.08
CA SER A 88 7.43 6.11 6.31
C SER A 88 6.25 6.86 5.69
N ILE A 89 5.79 7.92 6.35
CA ILE A 89 4.73 8.80 5.84
C ILE A 89 5.28 9.65 4.70
N ASP A 90 6.45 10.28 4.87
CA ASP A 90 7.10 11.08 3.83
C ASP A 90 7.44 10.22 2.60
N LEU A 91 7.87 8.98 2.83
CA LEU A 91 8.12 7.99 1.77
C LEU A 91 6.83 7.64 1.02
N THR A 92 5.71 7.50 1.73
CA THR A 92 4.39 7.26 1.13
C THR A 92 3.95 8.44 0.27
N ILE A 93 4.08 9.67 0.78
CA ILE A 93 3.73 10.91 0.04
C ILE A 93 4.58 11.03 -1.23
N THR A 94 5.88 10.77 -1.12
CA THR A 94 6.81 10.83 -2.26
C THR A 94 6.44 9.80 -3.32
N SER A 95 6.16 8.57 -2.91
CA SER A 95 5.74 7.49 -3.81
C SER A 95 4.43 7.83 -4.52
N LEU A 96 3.43 8.33 -3.79
CA LEU A 96 2.14 8.73 -4.36
C LEU A 96 2.24 9.94 -5.30
N SER A 97 3.19 10.84 -5.09
CA SER A 97 3.39 11.98 -6.00
C SER A 97 3.83 11.57 -7.41
N GLY A 98 4.42 10.37 -7.56
CA GLY A 98 4.75 9.76 -8.85
C GLY A 98 3.60 8.98 -9.49
N VAL A 99 2.56 8.64 -8.72
CA VAL A 99 1.36 7.95 -9.24
C VAL A 99 0.39 9.00 -9.79
N PRO A 100 -0.08 8.89 -11.05
CA PRO A 100 -1.03 9.86 -11.59
C PRO A 100 -2.29 9.91 -10.72
N PRO A 101 -2.87 11.10 -10.48
CA PRO A 101 -4.03 11.24 -9.63
C PRO A 101 -5.18 10.40 -10.17
N VAL A 102 -5.76 9.57 -9.29
CA VAL A 102 -7.01 8.84 -9.57
C VAL A 102 -8.07 9.89 -9.88
N ALA A 103 -8.41 10.04 -11.16
CA ALA A 103 -9.54 10.85 -11.58
C ALA A 103 -10.80 10.16 -11.08
N ALA A 104 -11.41 10.78 -10.06
CA ALA A 104 -12.76 10.46 -9.59
C ALA A 104 -13.81 10.69 -10.69
#